data_AF-A0A7C4W1N8-F1
#
_entry.id   AF-A0A7C4W1N8-F1
#
_cell.length_a   1.000
_cell.length_b   1.000
_cell.length_c   1.000
_cell.angle_alpha   90.00
_cell.angle_beta   90.00
_cell.angle_gamma   90.00
#
_symmetry.space_group_name_H-M   'P 1'
#
loop_
_entity.id
_entity.type
_entity.pdbx_description
1 polymer ?
#
loop_
_entity_poly.entity_id
_entity_poly.type
_entity_poly.pdbx_seq_one_letter_code
_entity_poly.pdbx_strand_id
1 'polypeptide(L)'
;MQGNRNVRLDDSSKVRIRYPYDKSWLSFRARFGENYVPLVKELSELAKSRKCSYGVRIVFRNGRIYLHLSVPVELYLKYFRKGEAKGDLIAGFDLNSDRINMVIVDKYGRVVDVRTAWFPEVTSPVYPRSKARVVRLQALVKLLNYAYHHGASVVVFEDLDKIKRRRFTSSPTANRKIARFAKKQLLTHAVVMSLRYGLKP
;
A
#
# COMPACT_ATOMS: atom_id res chain seq x y z
N MET A 1 -17.41 -12.42 -14.58
CA MET A 1 -17.05 -11.44 -15.65
C MET A 1 -15.58 -11.66 -16.03
N GLN A 2 -15.20 -11.54 -17.31
CA GLN A 2 -13.81 -11.69 -17.81
C GLN A 2 -12.94 -10.45 -17.50
N GLY A 3 -12.82 -10.06 -16.23
CA GLY A 3 -12.12 -8.83 -15.83
C GLY A 3 -12.90 -7.54 -16.14
N ASN A 4 -12.19 -6.43 -16.38
CA ASN A 4 -12.79 -5.11 -16.61
C ASN A 4 -13.47 -5.02 -18.00
N ARG A 5 -14.63 -4.35 -18.07
CA ARG A 5 -15.47 -4.26 -19.28
C ARG A 5 -14.79 -3.52 -20.45
N ASN A 6 -13.91 -2.57 -20.14
CA ASN A 6 -13.31 -1.67 -21.13
C ASN A 6 -11.81 -1.93 -21.35
N VAL A 7 -11.17 -2.69 -20.48
CA VAL A 7 -9.73 -2.99 -20.58
C VAL A 7 -9.48 -4.43 -20.16
N ARG A 8 -8.84 -5.21 -21.03
CA ARG A 8 -8.57 -6.63 -20.83
C ARG A 8 -7.07 -6.92 -20.93
N LEU A 9 -6.51 -7.52 -19.89
CA LEU A 9 -5.21 -8.16 -19.92
C LEU A 9 -5.35 -9.49 -20.65
N ASP A 10 -4.84 -9.56 -21.87
CA ASP A 10 -4.77 -10.81 -22.62
C ASP A 10 -3.56 -11.66 -22.20
N ASP A 11 -2.49 -11.02 -21.76
CA ASP A 11 -1.31 -11.65 -21.20
C ASP A 11 -0.52 -10.62 -20.37
N SER A 12 0.59 -11.03 -19.77
CA SER A 12 1.57 -10.20 -19.08
C SER A 12 2.19 -9.09 -19.93
N SER A 13 2.05 -9.12 -21.26
CA SER A 13 2.61 -8.11 -22.15
C SER A 13 1.59 -7.47 -23.10
N LYS A 14 0.33 -7.95 -23.11
CA LYS A 14 -0.68 -7.54 -24.09
C LYS A 14 -1.97 -7.12 -23.41
N VAL A 15 -2.42 -5.92 -23.75
CA VAL A 15 -3.67 -5.33 -23.26
C VAL A 15 -4.58 -4.93 -24.41
N ARG A 16 -5.86 -5.26 -24.30
CA ARG A 16 -6.91 -4.78 -25.20
C ARG A 16 -7.72 -3.69 -24.52
N ILE A 17 -7.94 -2.59 -25.22
CA ILE A 17 -8.72 -1.45 -24.72
C ILE A 17 -9.88 -1.24 -25.68
N ARG A 18 -11.08 -1.13 -25.11
CA ARG A 18 -12.29 -0.88 -25.88
C ARG A 18 -12.36 0.59 -26.23
N TYR A 19 -12.41 0.89 -27.53
CA TYR A 19 -12.54 2.27 -28.00
C TYR A 19 -13.95 2.80 -27.63
N PRO A 20 -14.07 3.98 -27.00
CA PRO A 20 -15.37 4.44 -26.49
C PRO A 20 -16.42 4.70 -27.58
N TYR A 21 -15.99 5.12 -28.77
CA TYR A 21 -16.88 5.61 -29.84
C TYR A 21 -17.52 4.45 -30.61
N ASP A 22 -16.72 3.60 -31.26
CA ASP A 22 -17.22 2.50 -32.11
C ASP A 22 -17.27 1.13 -31.41
N LYS A 23 -16.84 1.08 -30.14
CA LYS A 23 -16.77 -0.14 -29.32
C LYS A 23 -15.78 -1.21 -29.81
N SER A 24 -14.92 -0.89 -30.77
CA SER A 24 -13.85 -1.76 -31.27
C SER A 24 -12.80 -2.04 -30.21
N TRP A 25 -12.01 -3.08 -30.40
CA TRP A 25 -10.92 -3.46 -29.49
C TRP A 25 -9.57 -3.06 -30.10
N LEU A 26 -8.88 -2.13 -29.44
CA LEU A 26 -7.52 -1.74 -29.77
C LEU A 26 -6.54 -2.59 -28.97
N SER A 27 -5.48 -3.09 -29.62
CA SER A 27 -4.45 -3.92 -28.99
C SER A 27 -3.17 -3.13 -28.75
N PHE A 28 -2.63 -3.22 -27.55
CA PHE A 28 -1.39 -2.54 -27.16
C PHE A 28 -0.46 -3.47 -26.41
N ARG A 29 0.83 -3.13 -26.40
CA ARG A 29 1.81 -3.75 -25.53
C ARG A 29 1.86 -3.01 -24.19
N ALA A 30 1.85 -3.76 -23.10
CA ALA A 30 2.07 -3.27 -21.75
C ALA A 30 3.42 -3.79 -21.25
N ARG A 31 4.18 -2.96 -20.54
CA ARG A 31 5.43 -3.35 -19.88
C ARG A 31 5.25 -3.25 -18.38
N PHE A 32 5.58 -4.33 -17.68
CA PHE A 32 5.62 -4.38 -16.22
C PHE A 32 7.05 -4.66 -15.78
N GLY A 33 7.41 -4.26 -14.56
CA GLY A 33 8.70 -4.67 -13.99
C GLY A 33 8.77 -6.19 -13.89
N GLU A 34 9.96 -6.76 -14.10
CA GLU A 34 10.17 -8.21 -14.21
C GLU A 34 9.57 -8.98 -13.04
N ASN A 35 9.77 -8.49 -11.81
CA ASN A 35 9.22 -9.08 -10.59
C ASN A 35 7.68 -9.15 -10.55
N TYR A 36 6.97 -8.36 -11.37
CA TYR A 36 5.52 -8.34 -11.45
C TYR A 36 4.95 -9.20 -12.59
N VAL A 37 5.78 -9.59 -13.56
CA VAL A 37 5.33 -10.35 -14.75
C VAL A 37 4.62 -11.65 -14.37
N PRO A 38 5.14 -12.48 -13.45
CA PRO A 38 4.45 -13.70 -13.03
C PRO A 38 3.06 -13.43 -12.43
N LEU A 39 2.95 -12.41 -11.57
CA LEU A 39 1.69 -12.00 -10.96
C LEU A 39 0.68 -11.52 -12.01
N VAL A 40 1.10 -10.71 -12.97
CA VAL A 40 0.20 -10.19 -14.01
C VAL A 40 -0.27 -11.32 -14.92
N LYS A 41 0.59 -12.30 -15.21
CA LYS A 41 0.23 -13.49 -15.98
C LYS A 41 -0.87 -14.29 -15.28
N GLU A 42 -0.67 -14.67 -14.02
CA GLU A 42 -1.69 -15.41 -13.26
C GLU A 42 -2.98 -14.58 -13.10
N LEU A 43 -2.88 -13.27 -12.89
CA LEU A 43 -4.06 -12.39 -12.84
C LEU A 43 -4.88 -12.44 -14.13
N SER A 44 -4.23 -12.46 -15.29
CA SER A 44 -4.91 -12.59 -16.59
C SER A 44 -5.61 -13.94 -16.73
N GLU A 45 -4.94 -15.04 -16.35
CA GLU A 45 -5.48 -16.40 -16.42
C GLU A 45 -6.69 -16.59 -15.50
N LEU A 46 -6.59 -16.12 -14.26
CA LEU A 46 -7.69 -16.15 -13.29
C LEU A 46 -8.89 -15.30 -13.75
N ALA A 47 -8.64 -14.15 -14.38
CA ALA A 47 -9.70 -13.31 -14.90
C ALA A 47 -10.41 -13.95 -16.12
N LYS A 48 -9.65 -14.58 -17.02
CA LYS A 48 -10.22 -15.31 -18.18
C LYS A 48 -11.08 -16.48 -17.73
N SER A 49 -10.63 -17.23 -16.72
CA SER A 49 -11.37 -18.33 -16.10
C SER A 49 -12.49 -17.87 -15.16
N ARG A 50 -12.75 -16.55 -15.07
CA ARG A 50 -13.79 -15.93 -14.22
C ARG A 50 -13.63 -16.21 -12.71
N LYS A 51 -12.43 -16.60 -12.27
CA LYS A 51 -12.09 -16.86 -10.87
C LYS A 51 -11.73 -15.60 -10.09
N CYS A 52 -11.30 -14.53 -10.77
CA CYS A 52 -11.03 -13.25 -10.14
C CYS A 52 -11.48 -12.06 -11.00
N SER A 53 -11.58 -10.89 -10.38
CA SER A 53 -11.72 -9.61 -11.07
C SER A 53 -10.57 -8.69 -10.67
N TYR A 54 -10.24 -7.74 -11.54
CA TYR A 54 -9.23 -6.71 -11.26
C TYR A 54 -9.72 -5.33 -11.67
N GLY A 55 -9.28 -4.33 -10.93
CA GLY A 55 -9.43 -2.94 -11.33
C GLY A 55 -8.34 -2.56 -12.32
N VAL A 56 -8.67 -1.73 -13.30
CA VAL A 56 -7.68 -1.19 -14.24
C VAL A 56 -8.06 0.21 -14.65
N ARG A 57 -7.07 1.10 -14.70
CA ARG A 57 -7.21 2.50 -15.12
C ARG A 57 -6.05 2.87 -16.02
N ILE A 58 -6.34 3.65 -17.07
CA ILE A 58 -5.33 4.24 -17.94
C ILE A 58 -5.09 5.66 -17.46
N VAL A 59 -3.83 6.03 -17.27
CA VAL A 59 -3.42 7.35 -16.79
C VAL A 59 -2.44 7.96 -17.77
N PHE A 60 -2.76 9.15 -18.27
CA PHE A 60 -1.86 9.96 -19.08
C PHE A 60 -1.10 10.91 -18.16
N ARG A 61 0.24 10.86 -18.19
CA ARG A 61 1.07 11.71 -17.34
C ARG A 61 2.39 12.02 -18.04
N ASN A 62 2.70 13.30 -18.18
CA ASN A 62 3.95 13.80 -18.78
C ASN A 62 4.23 13.16 -20.15
N GLY A 63 3.22 13.11 -21.03
CA GLY A 63 3.33 12.50 -22.36
C GLY A 63 3.43 10.96 -22.38
N ARG A 64 3.35 10.30 -21.23
CA ARG A 64 3.40 8.83 -21.11
C ARG A 64 2.05 8.26 -20.71
N ILE A 65 1.80 7.02 -21.12
CA ILE A 65 0.59 6.26 -20.82
C ILE A 65 0.92 5.17 -19.80
N TYR A 66 0.18 5.15 -18.69
CA TYR A 66 0.36 4.19 -17.61
C TYR A 66 -0.89 3.34 -17.43
N LEU A 67 -0.69 2.04 -17.21
CA LEU A 67 -1.74 1.11 -16.84
C LEU A 67 -1.66 0.84 -15.33
N HIS A 68 -2.64 1.35 -14.58
CA HIS A 68 -2.74 1.11 -13.15
C HIS A 68 -3.65 -0.10 -12.90
N LEU A 69 -3.09 -1.17 -12.36
CA LEU A 69 -3.80 -2.40 -12.01
C LEU A 69 -4.07 -2.47 -10.51
N SER A 70 -5.30 -2.83 -10.14
CA SER A 70 -5.69 -3.19 -8.78
C SER A 70 -5.82 -4.71 -8.70
N VAL A 71 -4.96 -5.33 -7.90
CA VAL A 71 -4.79 -6.78 -7.80
C VAL A 71 -5.34 -7.28 -6.46
N PRO A 72 -6.00 -8.45 -6.40
CA PRO A 72 -6.38 -9.08 -5.14
C PRO A 72 -5.19 -9.24 -4.19
N VAL A 73 -5.41 -8.99 -2.89
CA VAL A 73 -4.34 -8.99 -1.89
C VAL A 73 -3.73 -10.38 -1.74
N GLU A 74 -4.54 -11.43 -1.84
CA GLU A 74 -4.13 -12.82 -1.74
C GLU A 74 -3.15 -13.17 -2.87
N LEU A 75 -3.45 -12.74 -4.10
CA LEU A 75 -2.57 -12.94 -5.25
C LEU A 75 -1.28 -12.13 -5.11
N TYR A 76 -1.36 -10.89 -4.60
CA TYR A 76 -0.16 -10.11 -4.29
C TYR A 76 0.73 -10.81 -3.26
N LEU A 77 0.15 -11.32 -2.17
CA LEU A 77 0.90 -12.00 -1.12
C LEU A 77 1.49 -13.33 -1.60
N LYS A 78 0.82 -14.06 -2.49
CA LYS A 78 1.35 -15.28 -3.11
C LYS A 78 2.73 -15.07 -3.75
N TYR A 79 2.94 -13.92 -4.40
CA TYR A 79 4.19 -13.62 -5.11
C TYR A 79 5.19 -12.81 -4.30
N PHE A 80 4.74 -11.97 -3.36
CA PHE A 80 5.59 -10.97 -2.72
C PHE A 80 5.82 -11.17 -1.22
N ARG A 81 5.18 -12.17 -0.59
CA ARG A 81 5.42 -12.50 0.81
C ARG A 81 6.85 -13.00 1.00
N LYS A 82 7.55 -12.49 2.02
CA LYS A 82 8.94 -12.85 2.32
C LYS A 82 9.10 -14.16 3.09
N GLY A 83 8.03 -14.66 3.69
CA GLY A 83 8.03 -15.85 4.55
C GLY A 83 7.12 -15.64 5.77
N GLU A 84 7.37 -16.41 6.82
CA GLU A 84 6.74 -16.24 8.13
C GLU A 84 7.70 -15.56 9.10
N ALA A 85 7.19 -14.62 9.89
CA ALA A 85 7.95 -14.05 10.99
C ALA A 85 7.93 -15.02 12.18
N LYS A 86 9.10 -15.56 12.55
CA LYS A 86 9.25 -16.65 13.53
C LYS A 86 9.63 -16.20 14.94
N GLY A 87 9.82 -14.91 15.17
CA GLY A 87 10.18 -14.41 16.49
C GLY A 87 9.00 -14.38 17.47
N ASP A 88 9.21 -13.90 18.68
CA ASP A 88 8.23 -13.84 19.75
C ASP A 88 7.95 -12.41 20.26
N LEU A 89 8.55 -11.40 19.62
CA LEU A 89 8.36 -10.01 19.98
C LEU A 89 7.12 -9.41 19.30
N ILE A 90 6.60 -8.35 19.92
CA ILE A 90 5.46 -7.58 19.43
C ILE A 90 5.95 -6.16 19.13
N ALA A 91 5.68 -5.67 17.92
CA ALA A 91 5.98 -4.27 17.57
C ALA A 91 4.71 -3.42 17.52
N GLY A 92 4.61 -2.44 18.41
CA GLY A 92 3.52 -1.46 18.43
C GLY A 92 3.86 -0.20 17.66
N PHE A 93 2.89 0.33 16.92
CA PHE A 93 3.03 1.51 16.07
C PHE A 93 2.03 2.61 16.43
N ASP A 94 2.54 3.81 16.72
CA ASP A 94 1.77 5.06 16.82
C ASP A 94 1.98 5.89 15.54
N LEU A 95 0.88 6.13 14.82
CA LEU A 95 0.89 6.66 13.46
C LEU A 95 0.46 8.13 13.45
N ASN A 96 1.38 9.02 13.10
CA ASN A 96 1.11 10.46 13.06
C ASN A 96 1.22 11.05 11.63
N SER A 97 0.84 12.31 11.50
CA SER A 97 0.86 13.03 10.22
C SER A 97 2.28 13.33 9.70
N ASP A 98 3.24 13.39 10.61
CA ASP A 98 4.60 13.93 10.50
C ASP A 98 5.67 13.01 11.11
N ARG A 99 5.26 11.93 11.78
CA ARG A 99 6.16 10.90 12.32
C ARG A 99 5.46 9.55 12.43
N ILE A 100 6.24 8.49 12.61
CA ILE A 100 5.76 7.18 13.08
C ILE A 100 6.64 6.76 14.24
N ASN A 101 6.01 6.45 15.37
CA ASN A 101 6.69 5.87 16.52
C ASN A 101 6.49 4.35 16.51
N MET A 102 7.53 3.62 16.88
CA MET A 102 7.51 2.17 17.01
C MET A 102 8.16 1.77 18.33
N VAL A 103 7.52 0.85 19.05
CA VAL A 103 8.07 0.18 20.22
C VAL A 103 8.08 -1.32 19.97
N ILE A 104 9.16 -2.01 20.32
CA ILE A 104 9.23 -3.47 20.31
C ILE A 104 9.24 -3.92 21.77
N VAL A 105 8.34 -4.84 22.11
CA VAL A 105 8.24 -5.43 23.44
C VAL A 105 8.36 -6.94 23.36
N ASP A 106 8.84 -7.53 24.45
CA ASP A 106 8.80 -8.98 24.63
C ASP A 106 7.45 -9.45 25.17
N LYS A 107 7.31 -10.77 25.33
CA LYS A 107 6.09 -11.41 25.86
C LYS A 107 5.73 -11.01 27.30
N TYR A 108 6.63 -10.36 28.04
CA TYR A 108 6.41 -9.86 29.39
C TYR A 108 6.06 -8.36 29.40
N GLY A 109 5.95 -7.73 28.22
CA GLY A 109 5.68 -6.31 28.08
C GLY A 109 6.90 -5.42 28.34
N ARG A 110 8.11 -6.00 28.43
CA ARG A 110 9.33 -5.21 28.61
C ARG A 110 9.73 -4.60 27.28
N VAL A 111 10.10 -3.32 27.30
CA VAL A 111 10.58 -2.61 26.11
C VAL A 111 11.94 -3.17 25.72
N VAL A 112 12.01 -3.73 24.51
CA VAL A 112 13.25 -4.21 23.89
C VAL A 112 13.90 -3.09 23.09
N ASP A 113 13.10 -2.31 22.34
CA ASP A 113 13.63 -1.21 21.53
C ASP A 113 12.55 -0.18 21.19
N VAL A 114 12.99 1.03 20.85
CA VAL A 114 12.13 2.14 20.41
C VAL A 114 12.75 2.82 19.18
N ARG A 115 11.93 3.12 18.18
CA ARG A 115 12.34 3.86 16.98
C ARG A 115 11.31 4.91 16.61
N THR A 116 11.78 6.02 16.08
CA THR A 116 10.91 7.05 15.49
C THR A 116 11.41 7.39 14.09
N ALA A 117 10.50 7.34 13.12
CA ALA A 117 10.73 7.89 11.79
C ALA A 117 10.13 9.30 11.72
N TRP A 118 10.97 10.31 11.61
CA TRP A 118 10.58 11.72 11.50
C TRP A 118 10.49 12.17 10.04
N PHE A 119 9.43 12.90 9.70
CA PHE A 119 9.22 13.53 8.39
C PHE A 119 8.35 14.80 8.51
N PRO A 120 8.70 15.77 9.39
CA PRO A 120 7.87 16.95 9.65
C PRO A 120 7.57 17.81 8.42
N GLU A 121 8.48 17.81 7.44
CA GLU A 121 8.38 18.56 6.18
C GLU A 121 7.11 18.24 5.39
N VAL A 122 6.56 17.03 5.53
CA VAL A 122 5.34 16.63 4.78
C VAL A 122 4.10 17.44 5.17
N THR A 123 4.15 18.11 6.33
CA THR A 123 3.07 18.95 6.83
C THR A 123 3.21 20.43 6.46
N SER A 124 4.32 20.80 5.81
CA SER A 124 4.58 22.17 5.33
C SER A 124 3.59 22.61 4.24
N PRO A 125 3.09 23.85 4.24
CA PRO A 125 2.12 24.35 3.25
C PRO A 125 2.45 24.00 1.80
N VAL A 126 3.71 24.17 1.39
CA VAL A 126 4.18 23.96 0.02
C VAL A 126 4.45 22.49 -0.34
N TYR A 127 4.40 21.57 0.62
CA TYR A 127 4.75 20.17 0.36
C TYR A 127 3.63 19.43 -0.37
N PRO A 128 3.91 18.80 -1.54
CA PRO A 128 2.87 18.12 -2.33
C PRO A 128 2.28 16.91 -1.59
N ARG A 129 0.94 16.79 -1.59
CA ARG A 129 0.24 15.68 -0.92
C ARG A 129 0.64 14.30 -1.43
N SER A 130 0.90 14.17 -2.74
CA SER A 130 1.35 12.91 -3.35
C SER A 130 2.74 12.50 -2.84
N LYS A 131 3.68 13.46 -2.74
CA LYS A 131 4.99 13.23 -2.14
C LYS A 131 4.88 12.91 -0.65
N ALA A 132 4.01 13.61 0.08
CA ALA A 132 3.81 13.40 1.53
C ALA A 132 3.32 11.99 1.83
N ARG A 133 2.48 11.45 0.94
CA ARG A 133 2.03 10.06 1.01
C ARG A 133 3.21 9.11 0.82
N VAL A 134 4.02 9.29 -0.22
CA VAL A 134 5.16 8.41 -0.50
C VAL A 134 6.13 8.35 0.68
N VAL A 135 6.51 9.49 1.25
CA VAL A 135 7.40 9.56 2.41
C VAL A 135 6.85 8.78 3.60
N ARG A 136 5.56 8.98 3.94
CA ARG A 136 4.89 8.24 5.03
C ARG A 136 4.89 6.73 4.81
N LEU A 137 4.55 6.28 3.60
CA LEU A 137 4.52 4.85 3.29
C LEU A 137 5.92 4.25 3.35
N GLN A 138 6.95 4.96 2.85
CA GLN A 138 8.34 4.51 2.92
C GLN A 138 8.85 4.44 4.36
N ALA A 139 8.53 5.42 5.20
CA ALA A 139 8.89 5.40 6.63
C ALA A 139 8.27 4.20 7.35
N LEU A 140 6.98 3.93 7.11
CA LEU A 140 6.29 2.77 7.65
C LEU A 140 6.94 1.45 7.21
N VAL A 141 7.23 1.30 5.91
CA VAL A 141 7.87 0.08 5.38
C VAL A 141 9.26 -0.14 5.97
N LYS A 142 10.04 0.94 6.17
CA LYS A 142 11.35 0.85 6.83
C LYS A 142 11.23 0.31 8.26
N LEU A 143 10.27 0.82 9.04
CA LEU A 143 10.05 0.37 10.41
C LEU A 143 9.49 -1.06 10.47
N LEU A 144 8.59 -1.46 9.57
CA LEU A 144 8.13 -2.86 9.49
C LEU A 144 9.27 -3.81 9.12
N ASN A 145 10.13 -3.43 8.18
CA ASN A 145 11.32 -4.20 7.85
C ASN A 145 12.26 -4.31 9.06
N TYR A 146 12.44 -3.23 9.81
CA TYR A 146 13.21 -3.23 11.05
C TYR A 146 12.61 -4.22 12.05
N ALA A 147 11.31 -4.12 12.35
CA ALA A 147 10.63 -5.01 13.29
C ALA A 147 10.77 -6.49 12.90
N TYR A 148 10.57 -6.81 11.62
CA TYR A 148 10.74 -8.16 11.08
C TYR A 148 12.14 -8.71 11.34
N HIS A 149 13.19 -7.92 11.08
CA HIS A 149 14.57 -8.35 11.30
C HIS A 149 15.01 -8.35 12.77
N HIS A 150 14.23 -7.74 13.67
CA HIS A 150 14.48 -7.71 15.12
C HIS A 150 13.64 -8.74 15.87
N GLY A 151 13.04 -9.72 15.19
CA GLY A 151 12.32 -10.81 15.84
C GLY A 151 10.88 -10.49 16.23
N ALA A 152 10.29 -9.43 15.69
CA ALA A 152 8.85 -9.24 15.81
C ALA A 152 8.12 -10.28 14.95
N SER A 153 7.10 -10.93 15.51
CA SER A 153 6.16 -11.78 14.75
C SER A 153 4.74 -11.23 14.73
N VAL A 154 4.43 -10.35 15.69
CA VAL A 154 3.15 -9.64 15.78
C VAL A 154 3.42 -8.15 15.65
N VAL A 155 2.53 -7.45 14.96
CA VAL A 155 2.51 -5.98 14.94
C VAL A 155 1.14 -5.50 15.36
N VAL A 156 1.10 -4.37 16.08
CA VAL A 156 -0.14 -3.73 16.47
C VAL A 156 -0.13 -2.28 16.03
N PHE A 157 -1.26 -1.81 15.51
CA PHE A 157 -1.45 -0.44 15.05
C PHE A 157 -2.57 0.22 15.85
N GLU A 158 -2.50 1.53 16.00
CA GLU A 158 -3.63 2.31 16.49
C GLU A 158 -4.87 2.11 15.61
N ASP A 159 -6.02 1.95 16.26
CA ASP A 159 -7.32 1.96 15.59
C ASP A 159 -7.74 3.40 15.27
N LEU A 160 -7.16 3.94 14.20
CA LEU A 160 -7.44 5.30 13.75
C LEU A 160 -8.85 5.44 13.16
N ASP A 161 -9.53 4.36 12.83
CA ASP A 161 -10.87 4.39 12.24
C ASP A 161 -11.97 4.67 13.28
N LYS A 162 -11.70 4.42 14.58
CA LYS A 162 -12.53 4.92 15.69
C LYS A 162 -12.75 6.43 15.66
N ILE A 163 -11.76 7.20 15.20
CA ILE A 163 -11.85 8.68 15.15
C ILE A 163 -12.61 9.11 13.88
N LYS A 164 -13.94 9.03 13.87
CA LYS A 164 -14.71 9.27 12.63
C LYS A 164 -14.64 10.70 12.09
N ARG A 165 -14.45 11.71 12.96
CA ARG A 165 -14.50 13.14 12.59
C ARG A 165 -13.19 13.84 12.87
N ARG A 166 -12.84 14.79 12.00
CA ARG A 166 -11.74 15.74 12.23
C ARG A 166 -12.25 16.84 13.15
N ARG A 167 -11.53 17.09 14.24
CA ARG A 167 -11.76 18.26 15.11
C ARG A 167 -10.66 19.26 14.86
N PHE A 168 -11.01 20.38 14.25
CA PHE A 168 -10.07 21.47 14.03
C PHE A 168 -9.93 22.32 15.30
N THR A 169 -8.82 23.02 15.40
CA THR A 169 -8.40 23.86 16.53
C THR A 169 -8.20 25.30 16.07
N SER A 170 -7.83 26.21 16.96
CA SER A 170 -7.41 27.58 16.61
C SER A 170 -6.03 27.64 15.92
N SER A 171 -5.22 26.57 16.00
CA SER A 171 -3.87 26.55 15.43
C SER A 171 -3.89 26.16 13.94
N PRO A 172 -3.44 27.05 13.02
CA PRO A 172 -3.33 26.71 11.61
C PRO A 172 -2.40 25.52 11.35
N THR A 173 -1.35 25.38 12.16
CA THR A 173 -0.39 24.27 12.08
C THR A 173 -1.03 22.94 12.46
N ALA A 174 -1.75 22.88 13.57
CA ALA A 174 -2.47 21.67 13.97
C ALA A 174 -3.54 21.28 12.92
N ASN A 175 -4.28 22.26 12.40
CA ASN A 175 -5.30 22.04 11.37
C ASN A 175 -4.73 21.45 10.08
N ARG A 176 -3.51 21.85 9.68
CA ARG A 176 -2.82 21.24 8.54
C ARG A 176 -2.48 19.78 8.79
N LYS A 177 -1.97 19.43 9.98
CA LYS A 177 -1.69 18.04 10.36
C LYS A 177 -2.95 17.17 10.27
N ILE A 178 -4.05 17.64 10.85
CA ILE A 178 -5.36 16.97 10.83
C ILE A 178 -5.87 16.78 9.40
N ALA A 179 -5.82 17.83 8.57
CA ALA A 179 -6.34 17.78 7.20
C ALA A 179 -5.51 16.86 6.27
N ARG A 180 -4.19 16.82 6.47
CA ARG A 180 -3.25 16.07 5.61
C ARG A 180 -3.07 14.62 6.03
N PHE A 181 -3.53 14.24 7.21
CA PHE A 181 -3.39 12.87 7.69
C PHE A 181 -4.29 11.91 6.91
N ALA A 182 -3.66 11.07 6.07
CA ALA A 182 -4.33 10.06 5.27
C ALA A 182 -4.39 8.70 6.00
N LYS A 183 -4.98 8.69 7.19
CA LYS A 183 -4.99 7.57 8.14
C LYS A 183 -5.42 6.23 7.55
N LYS A 184 -6.56 6.18 6.85
CA LYS A 184 -7.10 4.94 6.26
C LYS A 184 -6.12 4.31 5.27
N GLN A 185 -5.52 5.13 4.40
CA GLN A 185 -4.53 4.65 3.44
C GLN A 185 -3.25 4.16 4.11
N LEU A 186 -2.82 4.81 5.19
CA LEU A 186 -1.65 4.41 5.95
C LEU A 186 -1.90 3.07 6.66
N LEU A 187 -3.05 2.90 7.33
CA LEU A 187 -3.44 1.64 7.95
C LEU A 187 -3.62 0.49 6.96
N THR A 188 -4.32 0.72 5.84
CA THR A 188 -4.44 -0.30 4.78
C THR A 188 -3.07 -0.73 4.26
N HIS A 189 -2.15 0.23 4.06
CA HIS A 189 -0.80 -0.10 3.63
C HIS A 189 -0.01 -0.84 4.71
N ALA A 190 -0.19 -0.46 5.99
CA ALA A 190 0.42 -1.13 7.13
C ALA A 190 0.04 -2.61 7.15
N VAL A 191 -1.26 -2.93 7.14
CA VAL A 191 -1.75 -4.30 7.13
C VAL A 191 -1.19 -5.10 5.95
N VAL A 192 -1.28 -4.58 4.72
CA VAL A 192 -0.77 -5.28 3.53
C VAL A 192 0.73 -5.53 3.61
N MET A 193 1.51 -4.55 4.10
CA MET A 193 2.95 -4.70 4.23
C MET A 193 3.33 -5.63 5.39
N SER A 194 2.62 -5.61 6.51
CA SER A 194 2.79 -6.58 7.60
C SER A 194 2.61 -8.01 7.11
N LEU A 195 1.51 -8.27 6.40
CA LEU A 195 1.25 -9.58 5.78
C LEU A 195 2.34 -9.97 4.79
N ARG A 196 2.87 -9.01 4.01
CA ARG A 196 4.01 -9.24 3.10
C ARG A 196 5.27 -9.67 3.86
N TYR A 197 5.53 -9.10 5.03
CA TYR A 197 6.63 -9.52 5.89
C TYR A 197 6.33 -10.79 6.70
N GLY A 198 5.12 -11.36 6.59
CA GLY A 198 4.71 -12.49 7.40
C GLY A 198 4.47 -12.16 8.88
N LEU A 199 4.33 -10.87 9.20
CA LEU A 199 3.94 -10.37 10.51
C LEU A 199 2.43 -10.52 10.66
N LYS A 200 1.96 -10.88 11.87
CA LYS A 200 0.54 -10.95 12.22
C LYS A 200 0.07 -9.55 12.68
N PRO A 201 -0.73 -8.82 11.88
CA PRO A 201 -1.23 -7.49 12.23
C PRO A 201 -2.51 -7.51 13.06
#